data_AF-A0A2V6HTQ0-F1
#
_entry.id   AF-A0A2V6HTQ0-F1
#
_cell.length_a   1.000
_cell.length_b   1.000
_cell.length_c   1.000
_cell.angle_alpha   90.00
_cell.angle_beta   90.00
_cell.angle_gamma   90.00
#
_symmetry.space_group_name_H-M   'P 1'
#
loop_
_entity.id
_entity.type
_entity.pdbx_description
1 polymer ?
#
loop_
_entity_poly.entity_id
_entity_poly.type
_entity_poly.pdbx_seq_one_letter_code
_entity_poly.pdbx_strand_id
1 'polypeptide(L)' 'MDDENELIALRRKKLEALRAKGIEPFGSGFDVSGSIAEVHAQFKEGETLRAAGRITAHRDMGKS' A
#
# COMPACT_ATOMS: atom_id res chain seq x y z
N MET A 1 -20.96 17.04 0.02
CA MET A 1 -20.22 17.74 -1.05
C MET A 1 -18.90 18.28 -0.52
N ASP A 2 -18.87 18.86 0.67
CA ASP A 2 -17.62 19.38 1.26
C ASP A 2 -16.65 18.27 1.69
N ASP A 3 -17.13 17.20 2.33
CA ASP A 3 -16.28 16.08 2.81
C ASP A 3 -15.49 15.37 1.70
N GLU A 4 -16.09 15.22 0.50
CA GLU A 4 -15.42 14.61 -0.65
C GLU A 4 -14.27 15.47 -1.16
N ASN A 5 -14.48 16.80 -1.16
CA ASN A 5 -13.47 17.76 -1.56
C ASN A 5 -12.31 17.79 -0.55
N GLU A 6 -12.61 17.70 0.76
CA GLU A 6 -11.59 17.57 1.81
C GLU A 6 -10.79 16.28 1.68
N LEU A 7 -11.44 15.15 1.38
CA LEU A 7 -10.77 13.87 1.19
C LEU A 7 -9.80 13.91 -0.01
N ILE A 8 -10.21 14.53 -1.12
CA ILE A 8 -9.36 14.72 -2.30
C ILE A 8 -8.17 15.62 -1.96
N ALA A 9 -8.41 16.74 -1.26
CA ALA A 9 -7.35 17.64 -0.83
C ALA A 9 -6.31 16.94 0.07
N LEU A 10 -6.77 16.11 1.01
CA LEU A 10 -5.90 15.31 1.87
C LEU A 10 -5.07 14.30 1.08
N ARG A 11 -5.67 13.61 0.10
CA ARG A 11 -4.95 12.65 -0.77
C ARG A 11 -3.88 13.34 -1.60
N ARG A 12 -4.14 14.53 -2.12
CA ARG A 12 -3.14 15.34 -2.86
C ARG A 12 -1.96 15.74 -1.97
N LYS A 13 -2.23 16.21 -0.75
CA LYS A 13 -1.17 16.51 0.24
C LYS A 13 -0.30 15.28 0.54
N LYS A 14 -0.90 14.10 0.68
CA LYS A 14 -0.15 12.84 0.87
C LYS A 14 0.72 12.49 -0.34
N LEU A 15 0.22 12.69 -1.57
CA LEU A 15 1.01 12.49 -2.79
C LEU A 15 2.23 13.41 -2.85
N GLU A 16 2.07 14.68 -2.50
CA GLU A 16 3.18 15.64 -2.43
C GLU A 16 4.20 15.26 -1.34
N ALA A 17 3.73 14.83 -0.17
CA ALA A 17 4.60 14.37 0.91
C ALA A 17 5.43 13.13 0.52
N LEU A 18 4.87 12.22 -0.28
CA LEU A 18 5.62 11.07 -0.82
C LEU A 18 6.72 11.55 -1.79
N ARG A 19 6.39 12.45 -2.71
CA ARG A 19 7.37 13.04 -3.64
C ARG A 19 8.48 13.80 -2.93
N ALA A 20 8.15 14.57 -1.89
CA ALA A 20 9.12 15.31 -1.09
C ALA A 20 10.10 14.39 -0.34
N LYS A 21 9.69 13.15 -0.04
CA LYS A 21 10.55 12.09 0.51
C LYS A 21 11.37 11.35 -0.56
N GLY A 22 11.26 11.74 -1.84
CA GLY A 22 11.90 11.04 -2.96
C GLY A 22 11.24 9.72 -3.33
N ILE A 23 10.03 9.44 -2.83
CA ILE A 23 9.28 8.21 -3.12
C ILE A 23 8.35 8.48 -4.30
N GLU A 24 8.49 7.70 -5.38
CA GLU A 24 7.63 7.80 -6.55
C GLU A 24 6.28 7.10 -6.30
N PRO A 25 5.14 7.83 -6.24
CA PRO A 25 3.86 7.23 -5.88
C PRO A 25 3.27 6.27 -6.92
N PHE A 26 3.72 6.40 -8.17
CA PHE A 26 3.27 5.62 -9.33
C PHE A 26 4.46 4.94 -10.00
N GLY A 27 5.35 4.35 -9.19
CA GLY A 27 6.56 3.69 -9.67
C GLY A 27 6.30 2.44 -10.52
N SER A 28 7.39 1.74 -10.81
CA SER A 28 7.36 0.47 -11.53
C SER A 28 6.68 -0.65 -10.73
N GLY A 29 6.38 -1.76 -11.41
CA GLY A 29 5.89 -2.96 -10.75
C GLY A 29 6.81 -3.42 -9.62
N PHE A 30 6.20 -3.88 -8.52
CA PHE A 30 6.90 -4.51 -7.42
C PHE A 30 7.07 -6.00 -7.70
N ASP A 31 8.26 -6.54 -7.41
CA ASP A 31 8.55 -7.96 -7.59
C ASP A 31 7.82 -8.80 -6.53
N VAL A 32 6.81 -9.57 -6.98
CA VAL A 32 5.92 -10.36 -6.14
C VAL A 32 6.19 -11.85 -6.31
N SER A 33 6.04 -12.61 -5.23
CA SER A 33 6.20 -14.07 -5.23
C SER A 33 5.04 -14.81 -5.90
N GLY A 34 3.96 -14.10 -6.25
CA GLY A 34 2.79 -14.64 -6.92
C GLY A 34 1.56 -13.76 -6.72
N SER A 35 0.41 -14.23 -7.18
CA SER A 35 -0.89 -13.67 -6.81
C SER A 35 -1.15 -13.84 -5.30
N ILE A 36 -2.09 -13.06 -4.76
CA ILE A 36 -2.47 -13.16 -3.34
C ILE A 36 -2.90 -14.59 -2.96
N ALA A 37 -3.62 -15.28 -3.85
CA ALA A 37 -4.04 -16.65 -3.63
C ALA A 37 -2.85 -17.64 -3.58
N GLU A 38 -1.85 -17.45 -4.45
CA GLU A 38 -0.65 -18.29 -4.47
C GLU A 38 0.24 -18.04 -3.25
N VAL A 39 0.46 -16.78 -2.87
CA VAL A 39 1.22 -16.43 -1.66
C VAL A 39 0.58 -17.05 -0.42
N HIS A 40 -0.76 -17.03 -0.33
CA HIS A 40 -1.48 -17.67 0.76
C HIS A 40 -1.31 -19.20 0.74
N ALA A 41 -1.38 -19.84 -0.43
CA ALA A 41 -1.23 -21.28 -0.56
C ALA A 41 0.22 -21.78 -0.31
N GLN A 42 1.21 -20.95 -0.65
CA GLN A 42 2.64 -21.25 -0.49
C GLN A 42 3.18 -20.93 0.92
N PHE A 43 2.33 -20.44 1.83
CA PHE A 43 2.77 -20.04 3.16
C PHE A 43 3.46 -21.20 3.90
N LYS A 44 4.69 -20.93 4.34
CA LYS A 44 5.49 -21.85 5.14
C LYS A 44 6.29 -21.08 6.19
N GLU A 45 6.33 -21.63 7.40
CA GLU A 45 7.03 -21.00 8.51
C GLU A 45 8.52 -20.85 8.21
N GLY A 46 9.07 -19.66 8.48
CA GLY A 46 10.46 -19.31 8.21
C GLY A 46 10.76 -18.85 6.77
N GLU A 47 9.80 -18.93 5.84
CA GLU A 47 9.97 -18.46 4.47
C GLU A 47 9.44 -17.03 4.27
N THR A 48 10.12 -16.26 3.43
CA THR A 48 9.74 -14.87 3.12
C THR A 48 9.12 -14.80 1.73
N LEU A 49 7.84 -14.41 1.68
CA LEU A 49 7.10 -14.15 0.44
C LEU A 49 6.81 -12.66 0.31
N ARG A 50 6.65 -12.21 -0.94
CA ARG A 50 6.35 -10.82 -1.30
C ARG A 50 5.00 -10.74 -2.00
N ALA A 51 4.16 -9.79 -1.60
CA ALA A 51 2.84 -9.57 -2.21
C ALA A 51 2.58 -8.07 -2.44
N ALA A 52 1.78 -7.76 -3.45
CA ALA A 52 1.27 -6.42 -3.72
C ALA A 52 -0.25 -6.47 -3.98
N GLY A 53 -0.98 -5.43 -3.57
CA GLY A 53 -2.43 -5.41 -3.70
C GLY A 53 -3.06 -4.08 -3.27
N ARG A 54 -4.39 -4.01 -3.35
CA ARG A 54 -5.17 -2.84 -2.94
C ARG A 54 -5.44 -2.90 -1.43
N ILE A 55 -5.18 -1.79 -0.74
CA ILE A 55 -5.61 -1.62 0.66
C ILE A 55 -7.12 -1.42 0.68
N THR A 56 -7.87 -2.39 1.22
CA THR A 56 -9.33 -2.36 1.34
C THR A 56 -9.78 -1.88 2.72
N ALA A 57 -9.07 -2.30 3.76
CA ALA A 57 -9.29 -1.89 5.14
C ALA A 57 -7.94 -1.65 5.83
N HIS A 58 -7.89 -0.67 6.71
CA HIS A 58 -6.71 -0.37 7.51
C HIS A 58 -7.15 -0.04 8.93
N ARG A 59 -6.55 -0.71 9.92
CA ARG A 59 -6.75 -0.44 11.34
C ARG A 59 -5.41 -0.09 11.97
N ASP A 60 -5.31 1.13 12.48
CA ASP A 60 -4.17 1.59 13.25
C ASP A 60 -4.30 1.11 14.70
N MET A 61 -3.27 0.42 15.21
CA MET A 61 -3.21 -0.09 16.59
C MET A 61 -1.99 0.44 17.35
N GLY A 62 -1.37 1.54 16.89
CA GLY A 62 -0.06 1.97 17.38
C GLY A 62 1.04 0.98 16.95
N LYS A 63 2.29 1.20 17.39
CA LYS A 63 3.52 0.45 16.99
C LYS A 63 3.49 -0.17 15.58
N SER A 64 2.96 0.60 14.62
CA SER A 64 2.90 0.30 13.19
C SER A 64 3.94 1.13 12.45
#